data_AF-A0A412CBN2-F1
#
_entry.id   AF-A0A412CBN2-F1
#
_cell.length_a   1.000
_cell.length_b   1.000
_cell.length_c   1.000
_cell.angle_alpha   90.00
_cell.angle_beta   90.00
_cell.angle_gamma   90.00
#
_symmetry.space_group_name_H-M   'P 1'
#
loop_
_entity.id
_entity.type
_entity.pdbx_description
1 polymer ?
#
loop_
_entity_poly.entity_id
_entity_poly.type
_entity_poly.pdbx_seq_one_letter_code
_entity_poly.pdbx_strand_id
1 'polypeptide(L)'
;MSYHHLTISERIRVEVLSILGYSTRFIAKFLHRHHSTIARELSRNKFENEYVSTSAHNKYLERRKNSSHSSKYNEFLSNLIS
;
A
#
# COMPACT_ATOMS: atom_id res chain seq x y z
N MET A 1 3.62 -15.56 -8.78
CA MET A 1 3.92 -14.70 -7.61
C MET A 1 2.68 -14.63 -6.74
N SER A 2 2.75 -15.04 -5.48
CA SER A 2 1.67 -14.72 -4.54
C SER A 2 1.64 -13.21 -4.30
N TYR A 3 0.44 -12.63 -4.31
CA TYR A 3 0.24 -11.19 -4.20
C TYR A 3 0.47 -10.75 -2.76
N HIS A 4 1.61 -10.13 -2.50
CA HIS A 4 1.96 -9.63 -1.17
C HIS A 4 1.91 -8.11 -1.16
N HIS A 5 0.98 -7.55 -0.39
CA HIS A 5 0.95 -6.12 -0.13
C HIS A 5 2.18 -5.68 0.68
N LEU A 6 2.57 -4.43 0.50
CA LEU A 6 3.52 -3.80 1.40
C LEU A 6 2.81 -3.53 2.73
N THR A 7 3.48 -3.87 3.82
CA THR A 7 3.10 -3.50 5.19
C THR A 7 3.37 -2.01 5.44
N ILE A 8 2.88 -1.45 6.55
CA ILE A 8 3.25 -0.09 6.94
C ILE A 8 4.76 0.02 7.19
N SER A 9 5.36 -0.96 7.86
CA SER A 9 6.80 -0.99 8.16
C SER A 9 7.65 -1.01 6.90
N GLU A 10 7.25 -1.76 5.87
CA GLU A 10 7.95 -1.74 4.57
C GLU A 10 7.83 -0.38 3.89
N ARG A 11 6.66 0.28 3.95
CA ARG A 11 6.50 1.63 3.39
C ARG A 11 7.37 2.65 4.11
N ILE A 12 7.46 2.59 5.44
CA ILE A 12 8.37 3.45 6.22
C ILE A 12 9.82 3.25 5.78
N ARG A 13 10.25 1.99 5.58
CA ARG A 13 11.59 1.70 5.07
C ARG A 13 11.81 2.23 3.65
N VAL A 14 10.80 2.14 2.77
CA VAL A 14 10.86 2.73 1.41
C VAL A 14 11.06 4.25 1.49
N GLU A 15 10.30 4.94 2.34
CA GLU A 15 10.42 6.39 2.56
C GLU A 15 11.83 6.78 3.02
N VAL A 16 12.29 6.19 4.12
CA VAL A 16 13.62 6.49 4.68
C VAL A 16 14.73 6.23 3.65
N LEU A 17 14.72 5.08 2.98
CA LEU A 17 15.74 4.74 1.99
C LEU A 17 15.67 5.62 0.73
N SER A 18 14.48 6.07 0.34
CA SER A 18 14.31 7.00 -0.78
C SER A 18 14.85 8.38 -0.45
N ILE A 19 14.63 8.86 0.78
CA ILE A 19 15.19 10.14 1.27
C ILE A 19 16.72 10.08 1.31
N LEU A 20 17.28 8.93 1.71
CA LEU A 20 18.72 8.67 1.68
C LEU A 20 19.31 8.51 0.26
N GLY A 21 18.49 8.58 -0.79
CA GLY A 21 18.94 8.54 -2.18
C GLY A 21 19.23 7.14 -2.73
N TYR A 22 18.81 6.07 -2.05
CA TYR A 22 19.02 4.72 -2.56
C TYR A 22 18.13 4.41 -3.77
N SER A 23 18.69 3.68 -4.74
CA SER A 23 17.94 3.27 -5.92
C SER A 23 16.80 2.31 -5.58
N THR A 24 15.72 2.34 -6.38
CA THR A 24 14.59 1.41 -6.23
C THR A 24 15.00 -0.05 -6.28
N ARG A 25 16.04 -0.39 -7.05
CA ARG A 25 16.61 -1.75 -7.14
C ARG A 25 17.31 -2.15 -5.84
N PHE A 26 18.00 -1.23 -5.16
CA PHE A 26 18.59 -1.48 -3.85
C PHE A 26 17.51 -1.71 -2.80
N ILE A 27 16.52 -0.80 -2.72
CA ILE A 27 15.40 -0.87 -1.76
C ILE A 27 14.65 -2.20 -1.91
N ALA A 28 14.39 -2.62 -3.16
CA ALA A 28 13.70 -3.87 -3.43
C ALA A 28 14.48 -5.09 -2.93
N LYS A 29 15.80 -5.15 -3.14
CA LYS A 29 16.66 -6.20 -2.60
C LYS A 29 16.66 -6.20 -1.07
N PHE A 30 16.76 -5.02 -0.45
CA PHE A 30 16.75 -4.86 1.00
C PHE A 30 15.44 -5.33 1.64
N LEU A 31 14.30 -5.09 0.99
CA LEU A 31 12.98 -5.52 1.47
C LEU A 31 12.59 -6.93 1.01
N HIS A 32 13.47 -7.64 0.29
CA HIS A 32 13.15 -8.92 -0.35
C HIS A 32 11.88 -8.86 -1.22
N ARG A 33 11.68 -7.73 -1.91
CA ARG A 33 10.56 -7.49 -2.82
C ARG A 33 11.05 -7.38 -4.26
N HIS A 34 10.12 -7.51 -5.20
CA HIS A 34 10.43 -7.28 -6.60
C HIS A 34 10.61 -5.78 -6.88
N HIS A 35 11.57 -5.41 -7.73
CA HIS A 35 11.87 -4.00 -8.02
C HIS A 35 10.66 -3.23 -8.59
N SER A 36 9.83 -3.91 -9.38
CA SER A 36 8.60 -3.30 -9.92
C SER A 36 7.56 -3.00 -8.83
N THR A 37 7.56 -3.73 -7.71
CA THR A 37 6.69 -3.45 -6.56
C THR A 37 7.05 -2.10 -5.94
N ILE A 38 8.34 -1.86 -5.70
CA ILE A 38 8.83 -0.60 -5.12
C ILE A 38 8.63 0.56 -6.11
N ALA A 39 8.94 0.35 -7.38
CA ALA A 39 8.75 1.37 -8.41
C ALA A 39 7.27 1.79 -8.53
N ARG A 40 6.34 0.83 -8.55
CA ARG A 40 4.89 1.09 -8.60
C ARG A 40 4.37 1.76 -7.33
N GLU A 41 4.86 1.36 -6.17
CA GLU A 41 4.49 1.99 -4.89
C GLU A 41 4.88 3.46 -4.87
N LEU A 42 6.12 3.77 -5.25
CA LEU A 42 6.61 5.14 -5.35
C LEU A 42 5.82 5.92 -6.40
N SER A 43 5.68 5.40 -7.63
CA SER A 43 4.98 6.12 -8.70
C SER A 43 3.51 6.41 -8.39
N ARG A 44 2.83 5.50 -7.69
CA ARG A 44 1.40 5.62 -7.39
C ARG A 44 1.11 6.56 -6.21
N ASN A 45 2.05 6.71 -5.28
CA ASN A 45 1.80 7.46 -4.05
C ASN A 45 2.72 8.69 -3.88
N LYS A 46 3.58 9.01 -4.86
CA LYS A 46 4.35 10.25 -4.90
C LYS A 46 3.41 11.46 -5.05
N PHE A 47 3.62 12.49 -4.24
CA PHE A 47 2.95 13.78 -4.34
C PHE A 47 4.01 14.88 -4.27
N GLU A 48 3.97 15.85 -5.19
CA GLU A 48 4.95 16.96 -5.24
C GLU A 48 6.41 16.53 -5.08
N ASN A 49 6.77 15.43 -5.74
CA ASN A 49 8.10 14.83 -5.70
C ASN A 49 8.51 14.14 -4.38
N GLU A 50 7.64 14.09 -3.38
CA GLU A 50 7.85 13.44 -2.10
C GLU A 50 7.04 12.13 -1.98
N TYR A 51 7.54 11.21 -1.18
CA TYR A 51 6.85 9.97 -0.82
C TYR A 51 6.70 9.90 0.69
N VAL A 52 5.46 9.91 1.18
CA VAL A 52 5.12 9.82 2.60
C VAL A 52 4.47 8.47 2.88
N SER A 53 5.10 7.64 3.71
CA SER A 53 4.66 6.25 3.94
C SER A 53 3.26 6.16 4.57
N THR A 54 2.95 7.04 5.52
CA THR A 54 1.65 7.08 6.22
C THR A 54 0.51 7.41 5.26
N SER A 55 0.73 8.39 4.37
CA SER A 55 -0.25 8.75 3.32
C SER A 55 -0.46 7.60 2.34
N ALA A 56 0.62 6.96 1.89
CA ALA A 56 0.56 5.80 1.00
C ALA A 56 -0.19 4.61 1.64
N HIS A 57 0.00 4.39 2.94
CA HIS A 57 -0.72 3.35 3.68
C HIS A 57 -2.21 3.65 3.81
N ASN A 58 -2.58 4.87 4.19
CA ASN A 58 -3.99 5.28 4.27
C ASN A 58 -4.68 5.15 2.91
N LYS A 59 -4.04 5.62 1.83
CA LYS A 59 -4.54 5.42 0.45
C LYS A 59 -4.70 3.94 0.09
N TYR A 60 -3.84 3.06 0.59
CA TYR A 60 -4.01 1.62 0.42
C TYR A 60 -5.24 1.08 1.15
N LEU A 61 -5.46 1.49 2.40
CA LEU A 61 -6.63 1.08 3.19
C LEU A 61 -7.94 1.53 2.54
N GLU A 62 -8.01 2.77 2.05
CA GLU A 62 -9.17 3.29 1.32
C GLU A 62 -9.46 2.48 0.06
N ARG A 63 -8.45 2.21 -0.77
CA ARG A 63 -8.61 1.36 -1.96
C ARG A 63 -9.07 -0.05 -1.59
N ARG A 64 -8.57 -0.60 -0.49
CA ARG A 64 -8.95 -1.93 -0.01
C ARG A 64 -10.42 -1.97 0.39
N LYS A 65 -10.87 -0.98 1.14
CA LYS A 65 -12.29 -0.80 1.52
C LYS A 65 -13.19 -0.67 0.30
N ASN A 66 -12.75 0.06 -0.72
CA ASN A 66 -13.52 0.22 -1.96
C ASN A 66 -13.47 -1.01 -2.88
N SER A 67 -12.51 -1.92 -2.66
CA SER A 67 -12.36 -3.16 -3.45
C SER A 67 -13.13 -4.35 -2.89
N SER A 68 -13.58 -4.30 -1.63
CA SER A 68 -14.47 -5.34 -1.11
C SER A 68 -15.82 -5.21 -1.79
N HIS A 69 -16.27 -6.31 -2.41
CA HIS A 69 -17.61 -6.44 -2.95
C HIS A 69 -18.61 -6.02 -1.86
N SER A 70 -19.54 -5.11 -2.16
CA SER A 70 -20.68 -4.90 -1.28
C SER A 70 -21.40 -6.24 -1.18
N SER A 71 -21.25 -6.91 -0.03
CA SER A 71 -22.10 -8.04 0.28
C SER A 71 -23.55 -7.56 0.14
N LYS A 72 -24.40 -8.28 -0.61
CA LYS A 72 -25.83 -7.95 -0.73
C LYS A 72 -26.55 -7.97 0.63
N TYR A 73 -25.89 -8.44 1.69
CA TYR A 73 -26.34 -8.29 3.07
C TYR A 73 -26.28 -6.82 3.48
N ASN A 74 -27.41 -6.15 3.27
CA ASN A 74 -27.70 -4.82 3.76
C ASN A 74 -27.83 -4.87 5.30
N GLU A 75 -27.38 -3.83 5.99
CA GLU A 75 -27.48 -3.69 7.46
C GLU A 75 -28.93 -3.89 7.95
N PHE A 76 -29.89 -3.49 7.11
CA PHE A 76 -31.32 -3.73 7.28
C PHE A 76 -31.71 -5.22 7.41
N LEU A 77 -31.06 -6.12 6.66
CA LEU A 77 -31.31 -7.56 6.75
C LEU A 77 -30.71 -8.18 8.02
N SER A 78 -29.63 -7.61 8.56
CA SER A 78 -29.03 -8.09 9.81
C SER A 78 -29.92 -7.83 11.02
N ASN A 79 -30.64 -6.70 11.02
CA ASN A 79 -31.56 -6.30 12.08
C ASN A 79 -32.92 -7.02 12.04
N LEU A 80 -33.24 -7.70 10.93
CA LEU A 80 -34.49 -8.46 10.76
C LEU A 80 -34.39 -9.93 11.20
N ILE A 81 -33.18 -10.43 11.44
CA ILE A 81 -32.90 -11.83 11.79
C ILE A 81 -32.48 -11.97 13.27
N SER A 82 -32.33 -10.86 14.00
CA SER A 82 -32.11 -10.83 15.47
C SER A 82 -33.43 -10.66 16.20
#